data_AF-A0A350ZYC8-F1
#
_entry.id   AF-A0A350ZYC8-F1
#
_cell.length_a   1.000
_cell.length_b   1.000
_cell.length_c   1.000
_cell.angle_alpha   90.00
_cell.angle_beta   90.00
_cell.angle_gamma   90.00
#
_symmetry.space_group_name_H-M   'P 1'
#
loop_
_entity.id
_entity.type
_entity.pdbx_description
1 polymer ?
#
loop_
_entity_poly.entity_id
_entity_poly.type
_entity_poly.pdbx_seq_one_letter_code
_entity_poly.pdbx_strand_id
1 'polypeptide(L)'
;DSAGVEAKFGVPPERIVDYLALVGDTVDNVPGVEKCGPKTAVKWLTEYGTLDNLVANADKVGGKVGENLRRHLDFLPLGKKLVTVATDVELPVTLDELPARADDK
;
A
#
# COMPACT_ATOMS: atom_id res chain seq x y z
N ASP A 1 -6.97 10.06 -12.19
CA ASP A 1 -6.25 9.30 -13.23
C ASP A 1 -4.88 8.88 -12.67
N SER A 2 -4.07 8.13 -13.43
CA SER A 2 -2.75 7.68 -12.95
C SER A 2 -1.80 8.83 -12.63
N ALA A 3 -1.82 9.90 -13.43
CA ALA A 3 -1.00 11.08 -13.22
C ALA A 3 -1.34 11.79 -11.89
N GLY A 4 -2.62 11.89 -11.54
CA GLY A 4 -3.06 12.45 -10.27
C GLY A 4 -2.62 11.62 -9.06
N VAL A 5 -2.53 10.29 -9.19
CA VAL A 5 -2.02 9.41 -8.13
C VAL A 5 -0.52 9.65 -7.93
N GLU A 6 0.25 9.65 -9.02
CA GLU A 6 1.70 9.90 -8.94
C GLU A 6 2.01 11.29 -8.37
N ALA A 7 1.26 12.32 -8.78
CA ALA A 7 1.42 13.67 -8.23
C ALA A 7 1.11 13.75 -6.72
N LYS A 8 0.14 12.96 -6.25
CA LYS A 8 -0.30 12.98 -4.83
C LYS A 8 0.58 12.13 -3.92
N PHE A 9 0.98 10.94 -4.38
CA PHE A 9 1.63 9.92 -3.53
C PHE A 9 3.10 9.68 -3.91
N GLY A 10 3.55 10.15 -5.07
CA GLY A 10 4.91 9.93 -5.57
C GLY A 10 5.17 8.51 -6.07
N VAL A 11 4.12 7.70 -6.22
CA VAL A 11 4.18 6.34 -6.77
C VAL A 11 3.02 6.15 -7.76
N PRO A 12 3.17 5.27 -8.76
CA PRO A 12 2.07 4.95 -9.66
C PRO A 12 0.97 4.15 -8.94
N PRO A 13 -0.28 4.11 -9.47
CA PRO A 13 -1.42 3.45 -8.84
C PRO A 13 -1.17 2.00 -8.42
N GLU A 14 -0.47 1.23 -9.25
CA GLU A 14 -0.11 -0.17 -9.01
C GLU A 14 0.80 -0.38 -7.79
N ARG A 15 1.39 0.68 -7.21
CA ARG A 15 2.27 0.62 -6.04
C ARG A 15 1.65 1.21 -4.77
N ILE A 16 0.37 1.63 -4.80
CA ILE A 16 -0.27 2.24 -3.63
C ILE A 16 -0.35 1.28 -2.44
N VAL A 17 -0.61 0.00 -2.69
CA VAL A 17 -0.62 -1.04 -1.64
C VAL A 17 0.74 -1.12 -0.93
N ASP A 18 1.83 -1.19 -1.69
CA ASP A 18 3.18 -1.24 -1.15
C ASP A 18 3.55 0.06 -0.40
N TYR A 19 3.10 1.21 -0.91
CA TYR A 19 3.29 2.51 -0.26
C TYR A 19 2.55 2.60 1.08
N LEU A 20 1.29 2.20 1.14
CA LEU A 20 0.48 2.20 2.36
C LEU A 20 0.99 1.19 3.39
N ALA A 21 1.47 0.02 2.96
CA ALA A 21 2.10 -0.94 3.86
C ALA A 21 3.37 -0.39 4.54
N LEU A 22 4.07 0.56 3.90
CA LEU A 22 5.26 1.21 4.45
C LEU A 22 4.95 2.42 5.33
N VAL A 23 4.05 3.29 4.88
CA VAL A 23 3.71 4.54 5.58
C VAL A 23 2.67 4.31 6.69
N GLY A 24 1.85 3.28 6.54
CA GLY A 24 0.68 3.01 7.37
C GLY A 24 -0.57 3.69 6.86
N ASP A 25 -1.71 3.23 7.36
CA ASP A 25 -3.01 3.85 7.19
C ASP A 25 -3.64 4.09 8.57
N THR A 26 -3.65 5.36 8.99
CA THR A 26 -4.20 5.76 10.29
C THR A 26 -5.72 5.62 10.36
N VAL A 27 -6.43 5.71 9.24
CA VAL A 27 -7.90 5.62 9.21
C VAL A 27 -8.32 4.18 9.48
N ASP A 28 -7.60 3.23 8.88
CA ASP A 28 -7.86 1.79 8.99
C ASP A 28 -7.03 1.09 10.08
N ASN A 29 -6.34 1.85 10.93
CA ASN A 29 -5.47 1.36 12.01
C ASN A 29 -4.37 0.40 11.53
N VAL A 30 -3.90 0.53 10.29
CA VAL A 30 -2.76 -0.23 9.78
C VAL A 30 -1.48 0.51 10.18
N PRO A 31 -0.65 -0.05 11.09
CA PRO A 31 0.63 0.56 11.40
C PRO A 31 1.56 0.48 10.19
N GLY A 32 2.31 1.55 9.96
CA GLY A 32 3.43 1.56 9.03
C GLY A 32 4.76 1.29 9.72
N VAL A 33 5.84 1.28 8.94
CA VAL A 33 7.20 1.23 9.47
C VAL A 33 7.47 2.53 10.23
N GLU A 34 7.88 2.41 11.50
CA GLU A 34 8.17 3.57 12.35
C GLU A 34 9.20 4.51 11.66
N LYS A 35 8.91 5.81 11.58
CA LYS A 35 9.73 6.82 10.89
C LYS A 35 9.84 6.65 9.37
N CYS A 36 9.08 5.76 8.76
CA CYS A 36 8.91 5.69 7.31
C CYS A 36 7.76 6.61 6.88
N GLY A 37 8.07 7.85 6.52
CA GLY A 37 7.09 8.76 5.94
C GLY A 37 7.00 8.65 4.40
N PRO A 38 6.11 9.44 3.76
CA PRO A 38 5.89 9.42 2.31
C PRO A 38 7.17 9.47 1.47
N LYS A 39 8.10 10.38 1.81
CA LYS A 39 9.37 10.53 1.07
C LYS A 39 10.27 9.31 1.16
N THR A 40 10.30 8.64 2.32
CA THR A 40 11.10 7.43 2.51
C THR A 40 10.51 6.26 1.74
N ALA A 41 9.18 6.09 1.82
CA ALA A 41 8.48 5.05 1.07
C ALA A 41 8.66 5.22 -0.44
N VAL A 42 8.46 6.43 -0.98
CA VAL A 42 8.71 6.74 -2.40
C VAL A 42 10.15 6.43 -2.79
N LYS A 43 11.13 6.84 -1.97
CA LYS A 43 12.55 6.54 -2.23
C LYS A 43 12.77 5.03 -2.34
N TRP A 44 12.30 4.25 -1.36
CA TRP A 44 12.49 2.81 -1.34
C TRP A 44 11.76 2.13 -2.50
N LEU A 45 10.53 2.51 -2.81
CA LEU A 45 9.79 1.92 -3.93
C LEU A 45 10.35 2.32 -5.29
N THR A 46 11.02 3.46 -5.39
CA THR A 46 11.81 3.83 -6.56
C THR A 46 13.08 2.98 -6.67
N GLU A 47 13.79 2.77 -5.56
CA GLU A 47 15.08 2.07 -5.52
C GLU A 47 14.94 0.54 -5.68
N TYR A 48 13.97 -0.06 -4.99
CA TYR A 48 13.78 -1.52 -4.94
C TYR A 48 12.63 -2.01 -5.84
N GLY A 49 11.80 -1.10 -6.35
CA GLY A 49 10.71 -1.39 -7.28
C GLY A 49 9.43 -1.93 -6.62
N THR A 50 9.57 -2.93 -5.73
CA THR A 50 8.46 -3.57 -5.01
C THR A 50 8.76 -3.70 -3.53
N LEU A 51 7.71 -3.84 -2.71
CA LEU A 51 7.86 -4.13 -1.28
C LEU A 51 8.60 -5.46 -1.05
N ASP A 52 8.35 -6.48 -1.87
CA ASP A 52 8.99 -7.79 -1.72
C ASP A 52 10.51 -7.70 -1.97
N ASN A 53 10.92 -6.91 -2.97
CA ASN A 53 12.33 -6.64 -3.22
C ASN A 53 12.98 -5.83 -2.10
N LEU A 54 12.27 -4.86 -1.52
CA LEU A 54 12.74 -4.09 -0.38
C LEU A 54 12.95 -5.00 0.84
N VAL A 55 11.99 -5.90 1.12
CA VAL A 55 12.08 -6.88 2.21
C VAL A 55 13.26 -7.83 2.00
N ALA A 56 13.44 -8.35 0.78
CA ALA A 56 14.58 -9.21 0.44
C ALA A 56 15.95 -8.52 0.57
N ASN A 57 15.97 -7.18 0.54
CA ASN A 57 17.18 -6.38 0.69
C ASN A 57 17.18 -5.54 1.98
N ALA A 58 16.35 -5.89 2.97
CA ALA A 58 16.17 -5.09 4.18
C ALA A 58 17.50 -4.86 4.94
N ASP A 59 18.46 -5.79 4.86
CA ASP A 59 19.78 -5.67 5.47
C ASP A 59 20.65 -4.55 4.88
N LYS A 60 20.40 -4.19 3.61
CA LYS A 60 21.12 -3.10 2.91
C LYS A 60 20.57 -1.72 3.26
N VAL A 61 19.37 -1.66 3.85
CA VAL A 61 18.75 -0.41 4.27
C VAL A 61 19.40 0.06 5.57
N GLY A 62 20.26 1.08 5.46
CA GLY A 62 21.00 1.64 6.57
C GLY A 62 20.19 2.62 7.46
N GLY A 63 20.81 3.03 8.56
CA GLY A 63 20.30 4.06 9.46
C GLY A 63 19.10 3.62 10.31
N LYS A 64 18.57 4.57 11.11
CA LYS A 64 17.52 4.26 12.09
C LYS A 64 16.22 3.76 11.46
N VAL A 65 15.89 4.27 10.27
CA VAL A 65 14.67 3.84 9.55
C VAL A 65 14.84 2.42 8.98
N GLY A 66 16.06 2.01 8.62
CA GLY A 66 16.37 0.63 8.25
C GLY A 66 16.29 -0.36 9.42
N GLU A 67 16.72 0.05 10.62
CA GLU A 67 16.45 -0.74 11.83
C GLU A 67 14.95 -0.90 12.09
N ASN A 68 14.18 0.17 11.90
CA ASN A 68 12.73 0.13 12.06
C ASN A 68 12.07 -0.78 11.02
N LEU A 69 12.53 -0.75 9.77
CA LEU A 69 12.09 -1.68 8.74
C LEU A 69 12.33 -3.13 9.16
N ARG A 70 13.55 -3.46 9.60
CA ARG A 70 13.92 -4.82 10.06
C ARG A 70 13.06 -5.30 11.23
N ARG A 71 12.72 -4.42 12.17
CA ARG A 71 11.80 -4.73 13.28
C ARG A 71 10.35 -4.94 12.84
N HIS A 72 9.97 -4.47 11.66
CA HIS A 72 8.59 -4.49 11.16
C HIS A 72 8.36 -5.55 10.07
N LEU A 73 9.40 -6.30 9.66
CA LEU A 73 9.31 -7.26 8.56
C LEU A 73 8.20 -8.29 8.75
N ASP A 74 8.03 -8.81 9.97
CA ASP A 74 7.02 -9.83 10.28
C ASP A 74 5.58 -9.31 10.10
N PHE A 75 5.37 -8.00 10.24
CA PHE A 75 4.05 -7.39 10.07
C PHE A 75 3.75 -7.05 8.61
N LEU A 76 4.75 -6.72 7.80
CA LEU A 76 4.56 -6.23 6.43
C LEU A 76 3.67 -7.13 5.55
N PRO A 77 3.75 -8.48 5.59
CA PRO A 77 2.83 -9.33 4.85
C PRO A 77 1.36 -9.12 5.26
N LEU A 78 1.10 -8.96 6.56
CA LEU A 78 -0.24 -8.68 7.08
C LEU A 78 -0.67 -7.26 6.71
N GLY A 79 0.19 -6.26 6.89
CA GLY A 79 -0.08 -4.88 6.50
C GLY A 79 -0.47 -4.75 5.03
N LYS A 80 0.30 -5.39 4.14
CA LYS A 80 0.00 -5.47 2.69
C LYS A 80 -1.38 -6.07 2.43
N LYS A 81 -1.72 -7.16 3.11
CA LYS A 81 -3.04 -7.79 3.00
C LYS A 81 -4.17 -6.86 3.46
N LEU A 82 -4.00 -6.16 4.58
CA LEU A 82 -5.01 -5.28 5.15
C LEU A 82 -5.34 -4.08 4.26
N VAL A 83 -4.33 -3.52 3.57
CA VAL A 83 -4.52 -2.38 2.66
C VAL A 83 -4.84 -2.79 1.22
N THR A 84 -4.98 -4.09 0.95
CA THR A 84 -5.35 -4.61 -0.38
C THR A 84 -6.85 -4.85 -0.44
N VAL A 85 -7.51 -4.29 -1.45
CA VAL A 85 -8.93 -4.56 -1.73
C VAL A 85 -9.09 -6.00 -2.20
N ALA A 86 -9.96 -6.77 -1.55
CA ALA A 86 -10.34 -8.11 -2.00
C ALA A 86 -11.24 -8.00 -3.24
N THR A 87 -10.78 -8.54 -4.37
CA THR A 87 -11.48 -8.51 -5.67
C THR A 87 -12.03 -9.88 -6.07
N ASP A 88 -11.89 -10.87 -5.20
CA ASP A 88 -12.28 -12.27 -5.38
C ASP A 88 -13.49 -12.67 -4.52
N VAL A 89 -14.24 -11.68 -4.04
CA VAL A 89 -15.44 -11.88 -3.22
C VAL A 89 -16.62 -12.34 -4.07
N GLU A 90 -17.42 -13.26 -3.53
CA GLU A 90 -18.68 -13.66 -4.14
C GLU A 90 -19.69 -12.52 -4.03
N LEU A 91 -20.28 -12.13 -5.17
CA LEU A 91 -21.30 -11.10 -5.23
C LEU A 91 -22.68 -11.75 -5.30
N PRO A 92 -23.66 -11.29 -4.51
CA PRO A 92 -24.99 -11.90 -4.46
C PRO A 92 -25.86 -11.58 -5.68
N VAL A 93 -25.35 -10.74 -6.60
CA VAL A 93 -26.04 -10.27 -7.80
C VAL A 93 -25.09 -10.23 -8.99
N THR A 94 -25.64 -10.43 -10.17
CA THR A 94 -24.96 -10.34 -11.46
C THR A 94 -25.10 -8.94 -12.07
N LEU A 95 -24.32 -8.66 -13.12
CA LEU A 95 -24.38 -7.36 -13.81
C LEU A 95 -25.76 -7.07 -14.41
N ASP A 96 -26.47 -8.09 -14.90
CA ASP A 96 -27.81 -7.94 -15.49
C ASP A 96 -28.87 -7.54 -14.46
N GLU A 97 -28.62 -7.81 -13.17
CA GLU A 97 -29.49 -7.44 -12.06
C GLU A 97 -29.26 -6.00 -11.55
N LEU A 98 -28.31 -5.28 -12.16
CA LEU A 98 -27.93 -3.91 -11.82
C LEU A 98 -28.28 -2.90 -12.94
N PRO A 99 -29.56 -2.79 -13.37
CA PRO A 99 -29.95 -1.77 -14.34
C PRO A 99 -29.83 -0.38 -13.72
N ALA A 100 -29.53 0.63 -14.55
CA ALA A 100 -29.58 2.02 -14.12
C ALA A 100 -30.97 2.36 -13.56
N ARG A 101 -31.00 2.98 -12.38
CA ARG A 101 -32.23 3.43 -11.70
C ARG A 101 -32.23 4.96 -11.66
N ALA A 102 -33.41 5.55 -11.44
CA ALA A 102 -33.48 6.96 -11.14
C ALA A 102 -32.73 7.27 -9.83
N ASP A 103 -32.13 8.46 -9.73
CA ASP A 103 -31.43 8.89 -8.52
C ASP A 103 -32.33 8.81 -7.28
N ASP A 104 -31.74 8.41 -6.15
CA ASP A 104 -32.43 8.45 -4.87
C ASP A 104 -32.82 9.91 -4.55
N LYS A 105 -34.10 10.15 -4.25
CA LYS A 105 -34.65 11.46 -3.88
C LYS A 105 -34.40 11.84 -2.42
#